data_AF-A0A7J2U4V9-F1
#
_entry.id   AF-A0A7J2U4V9-F1
#
_cell.length_a   1.000
_cell.length_b   1.000
_cell.length_c   1.000
_cell.angle_alpha   90.00
_cell.angle_beta   90.00
_cell.angle_gamma   90.00
#
_symmetry.space_group_name_H-M   'P 1'
#
loop_
_entity.id
_entity.type
_entity.pdbx_description
1 polymer ?
#
loop_
_entity_poly.entity_id
_entity_poly.type
_entity_poly.pdbx_seq_one_letter_code
_entity_poly.pdbx_strand_id
1 'polypeptide(L)' 'MRLSTAPKFSRCVKMVLNSLIPGFPALAEVVGGASVDVLYVSSRLREVFARFYGVESADIVFRIVDRRVREVCVEEG' A
#
# COMPACT_ATOMS: atom_id res chain seq x y z
N MET A 1 -18.28 17.69 8.43
CA MET A 1 -16.99 17.78 7.70
C MET A 1 -15.99 16.77 8.28
N ARG A 2 -15.79 15.62 7.64
CA ARG A 2 -14.64 14.72 7.91
C ARG A 2 -14.16 14.15 6.57
N LEU A 3 -13.47 15.00 5.78
CA LEU A 3 -12.82 14.65 4.51
C LEU A 3 -11.29 14.84 4.57
N SER A 4 -10.75 15.19 5.73
CA SER A 4 -9.36 15.67 5.88
C SER A 4 -8.32 14.54 5.99
N THR A 5 -8.70 13.34 6.42
CA THR A 5 -7.75 12.25 6.72
C THR A 5 -7.52 11.29 5.55
N ALA A 6 -8.52 11.08 4.69
CA ALA A 6 -8.40 10.15 3.56
C ALA A 6 -7.32 10.56 2.53
N PRO A 7 -7.19 11.85 2.13
CA PRO A 7 -6.12 12.26 1.21
C PRO A 7 -4.72 12.14 1.84
N LYS A 8 -4.61 12.39 3.15
CA LYS A 8 -3.34 12.27 3.89
C LYS A 8 -2.90 10.81 3.99
N PHE A 9 -3.81 9.91 4.35
CA PHE A 9 -3.52 8.49 4.43
C PHE A 9 -3.14 7.93 3.06
N SER A 10 -3.89 8.24 2.00
CA SER A 10 -3.56 7.79 0.64
C SER A 10 -2.18 8.25 0.19
N ARG A 11 -1.84 9.53 0.41
CA ARG A 11 -0.50 10.05 0.13
C ARG A 11 0.58 9.33 0.95
N CYS A 12 0.32 9.05 2.22
CA CYS A 12 1.26 8.36 3.09
C CYS A 12 1.53 6.92 2.62
N VAL A 13 0.49 6.13 2.33
CA VAL A 13 0.62 4.76 1.78
C VAL A 13 1.43 4.77 0.48
N LYS A 14 1.17 5.72 -0.42
CA LYS A 14 1.94 5.89 -1.66
C LYS A 14 3.43 6.16 -1.38
N MET A 15 3.74 7.04 -0.42
CA MET A 15 5.13 7.33 -0.05
C MET A 15 5.84 6.13 0.56
N VAL A 16 5.18 5.40 1.47
CA VAL A 16 5.75 4.19 2.10
C VAL A 16 5.99 3.10 1.05
N LEU A 17 5.03 2.84 0.18
CA LEU A 17 5.21 1.84 -0.87
C LEU A 17 6.31 2.22 -1.85
N ASN A 18 6.39 3.49 -2.24
CA ASN A 18 7.43 3.94 -3.15
C ASN A 18 8.83 3.95 -2.51
N SER A 19 8.93 4.13 -1.18
CA SER A 19 10.22 4.09 -0.48
C SER A 19 10.73 2.66 -0.29
N LEU A 20 9.82 1.70 -0.11
CA LEU A 20 10.16 0.28 -0.03
C LEU A 20 10.43 -0.32 -1.41
N ILE A 21 9.61 0.04 -2.41
CA ILE A 21 9.66 -0.50 -3.76
C ILE A 21 9.41 0.64 -4.76
N PRO A 22 10.49 1.30 -5.22
CA PRO A 22 10.38 2.42 -6.16
C PRO A 22 9.58 2.06 -7.42
N GLY A 23 8.62 2.91 -7.78
CA GLY A 23 7.77 2.72 -8.97
C GLY A 23 6.62 1.73 -8.79
N PHE A 24 6.59 0.96 -7.69
CA PHE A 24 5.53 -0.02 -7.45
C PHE A 24 4.11 0.57 -7.34
N PRO A 25 3.88 1.75 -6.71
CA PRO A 25 2.51 2.28 -6.60
C PRO A 25 1.82 2.45 -7.95
N ALA A 26 2.50 3.03 -8.94
CA ALA A 26 1.93 3.22 -10.28
C ALA A 26 1.62 1.88 -10.95
N LEU A 27 2.53 0.90 -10.83
CA LEU A 27 2.35 -0.44 -11.37
C LEU A 27 1.19 -1.17 -10.68
N ALA A 28 1.09 -1.06 -9.36
CA ALA A 28 0.02 -1.66 -8.57
C ALA A 28 -1.34 -1.08 -8.93
N GLU A 29 -1.42 0.23 -9.17
CA GLU A 29 -2.67 0.88 -9.59
C GLU A 29 -3.14 0.38 -10.97
N VAL A 30 -2.21 0.19 -11.92
CA VAL A 30 -2.51 -0.38 -13.24
C VAL A 30 -2.98 -1.83 -13.14
N VAL A 31 -2.28 -2.67 -12.37
CA VAL A 31 -2.61 -4.11 -12.26
C VAL A 31 -3.84 -4.36 -11.38
N GLY A 32 -4.01 -3.59 -10.31
CA GLY A 32 -5.11 -3.71 -9.37
C GLY A 32 -6.39 -3.01 -9.83
N GLY A 33 -6.29 -2.07 -10.79
CA GLY A 33 -7.41 -1.30 -11.31
C GLY A 33 -8.02 -0.33 -10.29
N ALA A 34 -7.27 0.04 -9.25
CA ALA A 34 -7.70 0.91 -8.17
C ALA A 34 -6.52 1.63 -7.54
N SER A 35 -6.75 2.74 -6.84
CA SER A 35 -5.69 3.46 -6.14
C SER A 35 -5.03 2.58 -5.08
N VAL A 36 -3.73 2.81 -4.83
CA VAL A 36 -2.96 1.90 -3.97
C VAL A 36 -3.46 1.84 -2.52
N ASP A 37 -4.06 2.92 -2.03
CA ASP A 37 -4.68 2.97 -0.71
C ASP A 37 -5.94 2.11 -0.62
N VAL A 38 -6.76 2.09 -1.68
CA VAL A 38 -7.92 1.20 -1.79
C VAL A 38 -7.45 -0.25 -1.84
N LEU A 39 -6.41 -0.54 -2.62
CA LEU A 39 -5.82 -1.88 -2.69
C LEU A 39 -5.27 -2.32 -1.33
N TYR A 40 -4.62 -1.41 -0.60
CA TYR A 40 -4.06 -1.69 0.72
C TYR A 40 -5.17 -2.01 1.74
N VAL A 41 -6.18 -1.16 1.86
CA VAL A 41 -7.29 -1.33 2.83
C VAL A 41 -8.14 -2.57 2.52
N SER A 42 -8.35 -2.88 1.25
CA SER A 42 -9.11 -4.06 0.83
C SER A 42 -8.31 -5.37 0.88
N SER A 43 -7.05 -5.34 1.35
CA SER A 43 -6.10 -6.47 1.31
C SER A 43 -5.76 -6.97 -0.10
N ARG A 44 -6.29 -6.34 -1.16
CA ARG A 44 -6.01 -6.68 -2.56
C ARG A 44 -4.58 -6.34 -2.97
N LEU A 45 -3.88 -5.49 -2.24
CA LEU A 45 -2.47 -5.22 -2.46
C LEU A 45 -1.61 -6.49 -2.28
N ARG A 46 -2.00 -7.40 -1.39
CA ARG A 46 -1.38 -8.71 -1.23
C ARG A 46 -1.50 -9.55 -2.50
N GLU A 47 -2.67 -9.54 -3.14
CA GLU A 47 -2.87 -10.22 -4.42
C GLU A 47 -2.00 -9.63 -5.52
N VAL A 48 -1.88 -8.29 -5.57
CA VAL A 48 -0.98 -7.61 -6.50
C VAL A 48 0.46 -8.06 -6.26
N PHE A 49 0.93 -8.09 -5.01
CA PHE A 49 2.25 -8.62 -4.68
C PHE A 49 2.42 -10.08 -5.12
N ALA A 50 1.42 -10.93 -4.92
CA ALA A 50 1.48 -12.34 -5.32
C ALA A 50 1.65 -12.52 -6.82
N ARG A 51 1.08 -11.62 -7.64
CA ARG A 51 1.28 -11.62 -9.10
C ARG A 51 2.72 -11.30 -9.52
N PHE A 52 3.46 -10.52 -8.73
CA PHE A 52 4.84 -10.13 -9.06
C PHE A 52 5.90 -11.02 -8.41
N TYR A 53 5.68 -11.43 -7.16
CA TYR A 53 6.70 -12.05 -6.31
C TYR A 53 6.37 -13.49 -5.91
N GLY A 54 5.18 -14.00 -6.27
CA GLY A 54 4.65 -15.27 -5.78
C GLY A 54 3.97 -15.15 -4.42
N VAL A 55 3.15 -16.14 -4.07
CA VAL A 55 2.27 -16.11 -2.89
C VAL A 55 3.05 -16.01 -1.57
N GLU A 56 4.09 -16.83 -1.39
CA GLU A 56 4.87 -16.84 -0.15
C GLU A 56 5.60 -15.51 0.08
N SER A 57 6.25 -14.97 -0.95
CA SER A 57 6.95 -13.68 -0.88
C SER A 57 5.97 -12.53 -0.67
N ALA A 58 4.76 -12.60 -1.25
CA ALA A 58 3.75 -11.55 -1.11
C ALA A 58 3.34 -11.32 0.34
N ASP A 59 3.26 -12.38 1.14
CA ASP A 59 2.93 -12.28 2.57
C ASP A 59 4.01 -11.58 3.37
N ILE A 60 5.28 -11.80 3.00
CA ILE A 60 6.42 -11.18 3.66
C ILE A 60 6.45 -9.69 3.28
N VAL A 61 6.37 -9.38 1.99
CA VAL A 61 6.37 -7.99 1.50
C VAL A 61 5.18 -7.22 2.05
N PHE A 62 3.98 -7.79 2.01
CA PHE A 62 2.79 -7.15 2.55
C PHE A 62 2.93 -6.86 4.05
N ARG A 63 3.50 -7.79 4.84
CA ARG A 63 3.76 -7.54 6.28
C ARG A 63 4.75 -6.41 6.52
N ILE A 64 5.81 -6.30 5.69
CA ILE A 64 6.78 -5.20 5.78
C ILE A 64 6.08 -3.86 5.47
N VAL A 65 5.29 -3.81 4.40
CA VAL A 65 4.51 -2.63 4.02
C VAL A 65 3.51 -2.26 5.11
N ASP A 66 2.72 -3.21 5.59
CA ASP A 66 1.68 -2.98 6.61
C ASP A 66 2.27 -2.43 7.90
N ARG A 67 3.37 -3.03 8.38
CA ARG A 67 4.09 -2.52 9.53
C ARG A 67 4.54 -1.08 9.31
N ARG A 68 5.15 -0.78 8.16
CA ARG A 68 5.68 0.55 7.87
C ARG A 68 4.59 1.60 7.70
N VAL A 69 3.46 1.23 7.11
CA VAL A 69 2.27 2.10 7.01
C VAL A 69 1.71 2.40 8.39
N ARG A 70 1.65 1.42 9.31
CA ARG A 70 1.20 1.67 10.69
C ARG A 70 2.14 2.60 11.45
N GLU A 71 3.45 2.36 11.37
CA GLU A 71 4.47 3.20 12.01
C GLU A 71 4.45 4.65 11.52
N VAL A 72 4.22 4.88 10.22
CA VAL A 72 4.36 6.23 9.63
C VAL A 72 3.02 6.94 9.45
N CYS A 73 1.96 6.21 9.09
CA CYS A 73 0.69 6.79 8.68
C CYS A 73 -0.39 6.76 9.76
N VAL A 74 -0.23 5.94 10.81
CA VAL A 74 -1.23 5.80 11.90
C VAL A 74 -0.75 6.46 13.19
N GLU A 75 0.57 6.49 13.47
CA GLU A 75 1.10 7.19 14.65
C GLU A 75 1.10 8.73 14.51
N GLU A 76 0.86 9.29 13.31
CA GLU A 76 0.69 10.74 13.09
C GLU A 76 -0.77 11.23 13.20
N GLY A 77 -1.67 10.43 13.78
CA GLY A 77 -3.13 10.68 13.86
C GLY A 77 -3.66 11.00 15.25
#